data_AF-A0A3D1IQB0-F1
#
_entry.id   AF-A0A3D1IQB0-F1
#
_cell.length_a   1.000
_cell.length_b   1.000
_cell.length_c   1.000
_cell.angle_alpha   90.00
_cell.angle_beta   90.00
_cell.angle_gamma   90.00
#
_symmetry.space_group_name_H-M   'P 1'
#
loop_
_entity.id
_entity.type
_entity.pdbx_description
1 polymer ?
#
loop_
_entity_poly.entity_id
_entity_poly.type
_entity_poly.pdbx_seq_one_letter_code
_entity_poly.pdbx_strand_id
1 'polypeptide(L)'
;NDYYIHNIDECCWMKAAAMGDPEHTGGDALNVMGSLDKWTWPIMAQATGGKHFTKNRQGQPYVDQNFDNYSVEYTYADGTKLMHYGRTIEGCHNEFASYIHGTKGFGTFSKNGHWPAPSALYSGLTPNPKNETWKFPARETNPYQDEWEDLLDAIRNDKPYNEAERGALASQVCNMGRMAAHTGQRVMWDDALKADPLAPEIEKLVGLGGDSAPVKADADGFYPTPQPGITKKREY
;
A
#
# COMPACT_ATOMS: atom_id res chain seq x y z
N ASN A 1 2.31 15.25 2.10
CA ASN A 1 3.01 14.03 2.55
C ASN A 1 2.26 12.82 2.02
N ASP A 2 2.81 12.22 0.96
CA ASP A 2 2.28 11.06 0.21
C ASP A 2 2.39 9.75 1.00
N TYR A 3 2.33 9.85 2.33
CA TYR A 3 2.80 8.82 3.25
C TYR A 3 1.98 7.53 3.14
N TYR A 4 0.68 7.57 2.86
CA TYR A 4 -0.14 6.36 2.92
C TYR A 4 -0.19 5.54 1.63
N ILE A 5 0.04 6.15 0.46
CA ILE A 5 0.19 5.37 -0.79
C ILE A 5 1.60 4.79 -0.89
N HIS A 6 2.63 5.50 -0.39
CA HIS A 6 3.96 4.93 -0.28
C HIS A 6 4.07 3.87 0.83
N ASN A 7 3.31 4.02 1.92
CA ASN A 7 3.22 3.03 3.00
C ASN A 7 2.11 2.02 2.77
N ILE A 8 1.99 1.47 1.56
CA ILE A 8 1.31 0.18 1.39
C ILE A 8 2.28 -0.95 1.80
N ASP A 9 2.96 -0.75 2.94
CA ASP A 9 3.45 -1.83 3.82
C ASP A 9 2.28 -2.75 4.22
N GLU A 10 1.03 -2.30 4.07
CA GLU A 10 -0.16 -3.04 4.46
C GLU A 10 -0.53 -4.18 3.50
N CYS A 11 -0.10 -4.14 2.22
CA CYS A 11 -0.45 -5.19 1.26
C CYS A 11 0.58 -6.34 1.22
N CYS A 12 1.79 -6.13 1.75
CA CYS A 12 2.85 -7.14 1.65
C CYS A 12 2.65 -8.34 2.58
N TRP A 13 1.58 -8.40 3.41
CA TRP A 13 1.37 -9.47 4.39
C TRP A 13 0.09 -10.30 4.19
N MET A 14 -0.69 -10.04 3.13
CA MET A 14 -2.15 -10.22 3.22
C MET A 14 -2.73 -11.52 2.64
N LYS A 15 -1.89 -12.41 2.10
CA LYS A 15 -2.28 -13.80 1.88
C LYS A 15 -1.04 -14.66 1.93
N ALA A 16 -1.09 -15.73 2.73
CA ALA A 16 0.01 -16.66 2.87
C ALA A 16 0.46 -17.15 1.48
N ALA A 17 1.64 -16.74 1.08
CA ALA A 17 2.69 -17.72 1.05
C ALA A 17 3.57 -17.48 2.28
N ALA A 18 3.52 -18.41 3.23
CA ALA A 18 4.79 -18.73 3.84
C ALA A 18 5.70 -19.07 2.64
N MET A 19 6.83 -18.38 2.50
CA MET A 19 7.88 -18.85 1.61
C MET A 19 8.13 -20.33 1.96
N GLY A 20 7.63 -21.25 1.13
CA GLY A 20 7.72 -22.69 1.36
C GLY A 20 6.54 -23.42 2.03
N ASP A 21 5.26 -23.02 1.87
CA ASP A 21 4.13 -23.95 2.09
C ASP A 21 4.02 -24.93 0.90
N PRO A 22 4.40 -26.21 1.05
CA PRO A 22 4.42 -27.17 -0.05
C PRO A 22 3.02 -27.58 -0.53
N GLU A 23 1.94 -27.30 0.20
CA GLU A 23 0.58 -27.72 -0.16
C GLU A 23 -0.20 -26.67 -0.97
N HIS A 24 0.28 -25.42 -1.06
CA HIS A 24 -0.41 -24.31 -1.73
C HIS A 24 0.36 -23.63 -2.87
N THR A 25 1.39 -24.30 -3.42
CA THR A 25 2.15 -23.85 -4.61
C THR A 25 1.33 -24.00 -5.90
N GLY A 26 0.31 -23.14 -6.07
CA GLY A 26 -0.50 -23.08 -7.28
C GLY A 26 0.17 -22.32 -8.43
N GLY A 27 0.43 -23.00 -9.55
CA GLY A 27 0.62 -22.38 -10.89
C GLY A 27 -0.34 -23.00 -11.91
N ASP A 28 -0.59 -22.53 -13.14
CA ASP A 28 -0.62 -21.20 -13.81
C ASP A 28 -1.92 -21.19 -14.66
N ALA A 29 -2.52 -20.02 -14.94
CA ALA A 29 -3.41 -19.90 -16.10
C ALA A 29 -3.17 -18.69 -17.02
N LEU A 30 -2.13 -17.87 -16.79
CA LEU A 30 -1.34 -17.06 -17.75
C LEU A 30 -0.46 -16.06 -16.99
N ASN A 31 0.70 -16.54 -16.56
CA ASN A 31 1.94 -15.86 -16.18
C ASN A 31 1.91 -14.33 -15.91
N VAL A 32 2.01 -13.95 -14.63
CA VAL A 32 2.24 -12.57 -14.17
C VAL A 32 3.75 -12.26 -13.96
N MET A 33 4.63 -13.00 -14.64
CA MET A 33 6.12 -12.97 -14.56
C MET A 33 6.76 -13.84 -13.47
N GLY A 34 6.38 -15.11 -13.36
CA GLY A 34 7.23 -16.13 -12.72
C GLY A 34 7.51 -16.00 -11.21
N SER A 35 6.87 -15.09 -10.49
CA SER A 35 6.98 -15.02 -9.02
C SER A 35 6.15 -16.12 -8.36
N LEU A 36 6.72 -16.71 -7.30
CA LEU A 36 6.34 -18.00 -6.73
C LEU A 36 4.91 -18.10 -6.18
N ASP A 37 4.19 -17.00 -5.94
CA ASP A 37 2.94 -17.05 -5.17
C ASP A 37 1.83 -16.13 -5.71
N LYS A 38 1.13 -16.61 -6.75
CA LYS A 38 0.02 -15.93 -7.46
C LYS A 38 -1.17 -15.55 -6.59
N TRP A 39 -1.29 -16.14 -5.41
CA TRP A 39 -2.37 -15.85 -4.47
C TRP A 39 -2.03 -14.70 -3.54
N THR A 40 -0.77 -14.29 -3.47
CA THR A 40 -0.27 -13.30 -2.50
C THR A 40 -0.57 -11.86 -2.90
N TRP A 41 -0.84 -11.61 -4.19
CA TRP A 41 -1.04 -10.25 -4.73
C TRP A 41 -2.44 -10.07 -5.32
N PRO A 42 -2.99 -8.85 -5.30
CA PRO A 42 -4.30 -8.59 -5.89
C PRO A 42 -4.23 -8.59 -7.42
N ILE A 43 -5.31 -9.02 -8.06
CA ILE A 43 -5.43 -9.01 -9.53
C ILE A 43 -6.08 -7.73 -10.06
N MET A 44 -6.79 -7.00 -9.18
CA MET A 44 -7.54 -5.80 -9.53
C MET A 44 -7.63 -4.85 -8.34
N ALA A 45 -7.54 -3.55 -8.62
CA ALA A 45 -7.85 -2.47 -7.70
C ALA A 45 -9.01 -1.62 -8.25
N GLN A 46 -9.92 -1.23 -7.36
CA GLN A 46 -10.87 -0.15 -7.62
C GLN A 46 -10.88 0.79 -6.42
N ALA A 47 -11.07 2.08 -6.66
CA ALA A 47 -10.94 3.04 -5.58
C ALA A 47 -11.82 4.27 -5.77
N THR A 48 -12.03 4.94 -4.64
CA THR A 48 -12.52 6.31 -4.58
C THR A 48 -11.51 7.13 -3.79
N GLY A 49 -11.47 8.44 -4.06
CA GLY A 49 -10.64 9.35 -3.30
C GLY A 49 -11.03 10.78 -3.64
N GLY A 50 -10.46 11.73 -2.91
CA GLY A 50 -10.70 13.13 -3.20
C GLY A 50 -9.86 14.08 -2.38
N LYS A 51 -9.72 15.28 -2.93
CA LYS A 51 -9.12 16.43 -2.26
C LYS A 51 -10.25 17.34 -1.78
N HIS A 52 -10.32 17.56 -0.49
CA HIS A 52 -11.27 18.44 0.17
C HIS A 52 -10.63 19.80 0.50
N PHE A 53 -9.39 19.80 0.97
CA PHE A 53 -8.68 21.01 1.37
C PHE A 53 -7.71 21.46 0.28
N THR A 54 -7.88 22.70 -0.17
CA THR A 54 -7.03 23.30 -1.21
C THR A 54 -6.16 24.43 -0.68
N LYS A 55 -6.41 24.92 0.54
CA LYS A 55 -5.67 26.02 1.18
C LYS A 55 -5.38 25.70 2.65
N ASN A 56 -4.23 26.16 3.13
CA ASN A 56 -3.88 26.13 4.55
C ASN A 56 -4.67 27.17 5.36
N ARG A 57 -4.48 27.18 6.68
CA ARG A 57 -5.17 28.11 7.60
C ARG A 57 -4.85 29.59 7.35
N GLN A 58 -3.78 29.89 6.61
CA GLN A 58 -3.37 31.25 6.23
C GLN A 58 -3.91 31.63 4.83
N GLY A 59 -4.71 30.77 4.20
CA GLY A 59 -5.28 30.99 2.88
C GLY A 59 -4.33 30.72 1.70
N GLN A 60 -3.12 30.23 1.98
CA GLN A 60 -2.17 29.85 0.93
C GLN A 60 -2.57 28.49 0.34
N PRO A 61 -2.48 28.30 -0.99
CA PRO A 61 -2.77 27.01 -1.61
C PRO A 61 -1.85 25.93 -1.05
N TYR A 62 -2.38 24.72 -0.82
CA TYR A 62 -1.54 23.57 -0.55
C TYR A 62 -0.73 23.22 -1.80
N VAL A 63 0.57 22.98 -1.60
CA VAL A 63 1.51 22.62 -2.65
C VAL A 63 1.61 21.10 -2.71
N ASP A 64 0.55 20.44 -3.17
CA ASP A 64 0.51 19.00 -3.36
C ASP A 64 -0.51 18.58 -4.44
N GLN A 65 -0.29 17.39 -4.99
CA GLN A 65 -1.13 16.78 -6.04
C GLN A 65 -1.95 15.61 -5.50
N ASN A 66 -1.98 15.42 -4.19
CA ASN A 66 -2.54 14.23 -3.56
C ASN A 66 -3.97 14.49 -3.10
N PHE A 67 -4.74 13.40 -3.07
CA PHE A 67 -6.01 13.40 -2.36
C PHE A 67 -5.78 13.38 -0.86
N ASP A 68 -6.74 13.96 -0.13
CA ASP A 68 -6.75 13.95 1.33
C ASP A 68 -7.26 12.62 1.88
N ASN A 69 -7.96 11.85 1.04
CA ASN A 69 -8.48 10.53 1.38
C ASN A 69 -8.40 9.57 0.19
N TYR A 70 -8.15 8.30 0.51
CA TYR A 70 -8.18 7.17 -0.41
C TYR A 70 -8.97 6.04 0.22
N SER A 71 -9.86 5.43 -0.55
CA SER A 71 -10.55 4.20 -0.21
C SER A 71 -10.38 3.24 -1.38
N VAL A 72 -9.55 2.22 -1.18
CA VAL A 72 -9.17 1.26 -2.21
C VAL A 72 -9.66 -0.12 -1.82
N GLU A 73 -10.35 -0.78 -2.74
CA GLU A 73 -10.64 -2.20 -2.69
C GLU A 73 -9.70 -2.94 -3.64
N TYR A 74 -8.88 -3.82 -3.08
CA TYR A 74 -8.10 -4.78 -3.84
C TYR A 74 -8.81 -6.13 -3.86
N THR A 75 -8.96 -6.73 -5.04
CA THR A 75 -9.55 -8.06 -5.22
C THR A 75 -8.47 -9.07 -5.60
N TYR A 76 -8.42 -10.18 -4.87
CA TYR A 76 -7.52 -11.30 -5.14
C TYR A 76 -8.18 -12.33 -6.04
N ALA A 77 -7.38 -13.24 -6.60
CA ALA A 77 -7.85 -14.25 -7.56
C ALA A 77 -8.94 -15.20 -7.00
N ASP A 78 -9.00 -15.41 -5.69
CA ASP A 78 -10.02 -16.25 -5.03
C ASP A 78 -11.30 -15.48 -4.68
N GLY A 79 -11.37 -14.19 -5.05
CA GLY A 79 -12.48 -13.30 -4.75
C GLY A 79 -12.42 -12.66 -3.35
N THR A 80 -11.40 -12.97 -2.54
CA THR A 80 -11.17 -12.24 -1.28
C THR A 80 -10.80 -10.78 -1.56
N LYS A 81 -11.05 -9.93 -0.57
CA LYS A 81 -10.90 -8.48 -0.71
C LYS A 81 -10.09 -7.91 0.44
N LEU A 82 -9.21 -6.97 0.08
CA LEU A 82 -8.56 -6.07 1.02
C LEU A 82 -9.14 -4.68 0.83
N MET A 83 -9.65 -4.11 1.91
CA MET A 83 -10.11 -2.73 1.96
C MET A 83 -9.06 -1.87 2.65
N HIS A 84 -8.41 -0.99 1.89
CA HIS A 84 -7.45 -0.03 2.41
C HIS A 84 -8.09 1.35 2.47
N TYR A 85 -7.97 2.01 3.63
CA TYR A 85 -8.48 3.36 3.85
C TYR A 85 -7.36 4.25 4.38
N GLY A 86 -7.04 5.31 3.65
CA GLY A 86 -6.05 6.31 4.05
C GLY A 86 -6.70 7.69 4.19
N ARG A 87 -6.36 8.42 5.25
CA ARG A 87 -6.81 9.81 5.44
C ARG A 87 -5.69 10.68 6.05
N THR A 88 -5.43 11.81 5.40
CA THR A 88 -4.45 12.82 5.84
C THR A 88 -5.13 14.14 6.17
N ILE A 89 -6.17 14.10 7.00
CA ILE A 89 -6.93 15.28 7.41
C ILE A 89 -6.72 15.53 8.90
N GLU A 90 -6.17 16.68 9.25
CA GLU A 90 -5.96 17.09 10.63
C GLU A 90 -7.29 17.16 11.41
N GLY A 91 -7.25 16.79 12.70
CA GLY A 91 -8.40 16.89 13.61
C GLY A 91 -9.45 15.80 13.44
N CYS A 92 -9.25 14.84 12.53
CA CYS A 92 -10.07 13.64 12.43
C CYS A 92 -9.66 12.56 13.45
N HIS A 93 -10.50 11.53 13.59
CA HIS A 93 -10.16 10.32 14.33
C HIS A 93 -8.87 9.70 13.78
N ASN A 94 -7.92 9.40 14.65
CA ASN A 94 -6.68 8.74 14.26
C ASN A 94 -6.82 7.25 14.54
N GLU A 95 -6.64 6.45 13.50
CA GLU A 95 -6.57 5.01 13.58
C GLU A 95 -5.55 4.53 12.56
N PHE A 96 -4.55 3.80 13.03
CA PHE A 96 -3.61 3.10 12.19
C PHE A 96 -3.62 1.64 12.61
N ALA A 97 -4.50 0.87 11.96
CA ALA A 97 -4.87 -0.46 12.39
C ALA A 97 -5.13 -1.36 11.18
N SER A 98 -4.91 -2.65 11.37
CA SER A 98 -5.20 -3.68 10.38
C SER A 98 -6.02 -4.77 11.04
N TYR A 99 -7.19 -5.01 10.46
CA TYR A 99 -8.17 -5.97 10.96
C TYR A 99 -8.44 -7.05 9.92
N ILE A 100 -8.60 -8.28 10.41
CA ILE A 100 -8.91 -9.45 9.59
C ILE A 100 -10.30 -9.91 9.98
N HIS A 101 -11.23 -9.89 9.02
CA HIS A 101 -12.59 -10.38 9.22
C HIS A 101 -12.75 -11.72 8.50
N GLY A 102 -13.03 -12.77 9.26
CA GLY A 102 -13.40 -14.07 8.73
C GLY A 102 -14.88 -14.37 8.97
N THR A 103 -15.39 -15.43 8.34
CA THR A 103 -16.77 -15.89 8.57
C THR A 103 -16.99 -16.51 9.95
N LYS A 104 -15.91 -16.87 10.66
CA LYS A 104 -15.92 -17.59 11.95
C LYS A 104 -15.06 -16.92 13.03
N GLY A 105 -14.55 -15.72 12.77
CA GLY A 105 -13.63 -15.09 13.70
C GLY A 105 -13.13 -13.74 13.22
N PHE A 106 -12.34 -13.13 14.08
CA PHE A 106 -11.78 -11.80 13.90
C PHE A 106 -10.32 -11.80 14.32
N GLY A 107 -9.50 -11.04 13.62
CA GLY A 107 -8.11 -10.83 13.94
C GLY A 107 -7.80 -9.35 14.07
N THR A 108 -7.03 -8.98 15.08
CA THR A 108 -6.32 -7.70 15.08
C THR A 108 -4.88 -7.99 14.77
N PHE A 109 -4.35 -7.44 13.69
CA PHE A 109 -2.92 -7.46 13.41
C PHE A 109 -2.27 -6.29 14.16
N SER A 110 -2.68 -5.07 13.83
CA SER A 110 -2.33 -3.84 14.55
C SER A 110 -3.59 -3.12 15.03
N LYS A 111 -3.46 -2.32 16.08
CA LYS A 111 -4.57 -1.52 16.65
C LYS A 111 -4.28 -0.02 16.67
N ASN A 112 -3.02 0.38 16.79
CA ASN A 112 -2.59 1.78 16.82
C ASN A 112 -1.09 1.86 16.51
N GLY A 113 -0.73 1.63 15.24
CA GLY A 113 0.65 1.43 14.79
C GLY A 113 1.04 -0.05 14.69
N HIS A 114 2.06 -0.33 13.88
CA HIS A 114 2.54 -1.68 13.57
C HIS A 114 3.67 -2.17 14.47
N TRP A 115 4.13 -1.35 15.41
CA TRP A 115 5.09 -1.78 16.41
C TRP A 115 4.92 -1.01 17.73
N PRO A 116 4.75 -1.71 18.87
CA PRO A 116 4.42 -3.13 18.97
C PRO A 116 2.99 -3.41 18.46
N ALA A 117 2.80 -4.40 17.60
CA ALA A 117 1.50 -4.84 17.12
C ALA A 117 0.87 -5.84 18.10
N PRO A 118 -0.23 -5.50 18.80
CA PRO A 118 -0.89 -6.41 19.74
C PRO A 118 -1.73 -7.45 18.98
N SER A 119 -1.07 -8.29 18.19
CA SER A 119 -1.69 -9.29 17.33
C SER A 119 -2.48 -10.31 18.15
N ALA A 120 -3.74 -10.53 17.77
CA ALA A 120 -4.65 -11.44 18.47
C ALA A 120 -5.74 -11.98 17.55
N LEU A 121 -6.23 -13.17 17.88
CA LEU A 121 -7.34 -13.86 17.21
C LEU A 121 -8.49 -14.08 18.17
N TYR A 122 -9.70 -13.98 17.62
CA TYR A 122 -10.95 -14.07 18.37
C TYR A 122 -11.91 -15.02 17.64
N SER A 123 -12.64 -15.85 18.40
CA SER A 123 -13.70 -16.72 17.85
C SER A 123 -14.99 -15.98 17.52
N GLY A 124 -15.14 -14.74 17.99
CA GLY A 124 -16.23 -13.83 17.62
C GLY A 124 -15.84 -12.90 16.48
N LEU A 125 -16.79 -12.08 16.02
CA LEU A 125 -16.57 -11.10 14.93
C LEU A 125 -16.09 -9.72 15.44
N THR A 126 -15.65 -9.64 16.69
CA THR A 126 -15.17 -8.41 17.34
C THR A 126 -14.01 -8.74 18.29
N PRO A 127 -13.16 -7.77 18.67
CA PRO A 127 -12.04 -7.98 19.60
C PRO A 127 -12.51 -8.08 21.06
N ASN A 128 -13.45 -8.97 21.35
CA ASN A 128 -13.93 -9.22 22.71
C ASN A 128 -12.94 -10.13 23.46
N PRO A 129 -12.34 -9.68 24.57
CA PRO A 129 -11.36 -10.47 25.33
C PRO A 129 -11.90 -11.83 25.81
N LYS A 130 -13.22 -11.96 26.03
CA LYS A 130 -13.83 -13.24 26.42
C LYS A 130 -13.76 -14.31 25.33
N ASN A 131 -13.57 -13.90 24.08
CA ASN A 131 -13.52 -14.76 22.91
C ASN A 131 -12.10 -14.82 22.31
N GLU A 132 -11.09 -14.28 23.00
CA GLU A 132 -9.70 -14.33 22.56
C GLU A 132 -9.24 -15.80 22.57
N THR A 133 -8.83 -16.31 21.42
CA THR A 133 -8.36 -17.69 21.26
C THR A 133 -6.85 -17.77 21.15
N TRP A 134 -6.21 -16.68 20.75
CA TRP A 134 -4.76 -16.57 20.63
C TRP A 134 -4.32 -15.11 20.70
N LYS A 135 -3.12 -14.90 21.23
CA LYS A 135 -2.44 -13.60 21.24
C LYS A 135 -0.94 -13.82 21.08
N PHE A 136 -0.28 -12.92 20.38
CA PHE A 136 1.19 -12.95 20.26
C PHE A 136 1.81 -12.92 21.67
N PRO A 137 2.65 -13.91 22.03
CA PRO A 137 3.02 -14.16 23.42
C PRO A 137 4.11 -13.22 23.95
N ALA A 138 4.83 -12.53 23.06
CA ALA A 138 5.95 -11.67 23.39
C ALA A 138 5.66 -10.22 23.01
N ARG A 139 6.49 -9.29 23.50
CA ARG A 139 6.59 -7.98 22.88
C ARG A 139 7.52 -8.10 21.69
N GLU A 140 7.09 -7.58 20.54
CA GLU A 140 7.94 -7.49 19.35
C GLU A 140 9.23 -6.72 19.67
N THR A 141 10.34 -7.24 19.17
CA THR A 141 11.62 -6.53 19.07
C THR A 141 11.50 -5.36 18.11
N ASN A 142 12.48 -4.46 18.11
CA ASN A 142 12.41 -3.27 17.28
C ASN A 142 12.61 -3.68 15.81
N PRO A 143 11.60 -3.55 14.92
CA PRO A 143 11.71 -4.05 13.55
C PRO A 143 12.85 -3.38 12.78
N TYR A 144 13.15 -2.10 13.07
CA TYR A 144 14.30 -1.44 12.45
C TYR A 144 15.63 -2.09 12.84
N GLN A 145 15.75 -2.55 14.09
CA GLN A 145 16.95 -3.26 14.55
C GLN A 145 17.01 -4.66 13.95
N ASP A 146 15.88 -5.37 13.91
CA ASP A 146 15.77 -6.72 13.37
C ASP A 146 16.20 -6.76 11.90
N GLU A 147 15.71 -5.82 11.07
CA GLU A 147 16.14 -5.70 9.66
C GLU A 147 17.65 -5.47 9.49
N TRP A 148 18.25 -4.65 10.36
CA TRP A 148 19.71 -4.44 10.34
C TRP A 148 20.47 -5.70 10.76
N GLU A 149 19.96 -6.45 11.73
CA GLU A 149 20.56 -7.70 12.20
C GLU A 149 20.50 -8.78 11.13
N ASP A 150 19.35 -8.97 10.48
CA ASP A 150 19.16 -9.93 9.39
C ASP A 150 20.05 -9.60 8.19
N LEU A 151 20.11 -8.33 7.78
CA LEU A 151 21.01 -7.89 6.69
C LEU A 151 22.49 -8.16 7.03
N LEU A 152 22.93 -7.81 8.24
CA LEU A 152 24.32 -8.00 8.64
C LEU A 152 24.68 -9.48 8.83
N ASP A 153 23.76 -10.29 9.35
CA ASP A 153 23.92 -11.74 9.46
C ASP A 153 24.06 -12.37 8.07
N ALA A 154 23.21 -11.98 7.11
CA ALA A 154 23.29 -12.47 5.74
C ALA A 154 24.62 -12.14 5.07
N ILE A 155 25.10 -10.90 5.21
CA ILE A 155 26.40 -10.47 4.66
C ILE A 155 27.55 -11.24 5.32
N ARG A 156 27.56 -11.34 6.65
CA ARG A 156 28.68 -11.94 7.39
C ARG A 156 28.76 -13.44 7.23
N ASN A 157 27.62 -14.11 7.06
CA ASN A 157 27.52 -15.57 6.99
C ASN A 157 27.21 -16.08 5.58
N ASP A 158 27.32 -15.22 4.56
CA ASP A 158 27.09 -15.55 3.14
C ASP A 158 25.74 -16.28 2.91
N LYS A 159 24.68 -15.77 3.55
CA LYS A 159 23.32 -16.33 3.42
C LYS A 159 22.56 -15.60 2.31
N PRO A 160 21.72 -16.30 1.52
CA PRO A 160 20.81 -15.64 0.59
C PRO A 160 19.77 -14.84 1.37
N TYR A 161 19.77 -13.51 1.18
CA TYR A 161 18.76 -12.60 1.72
C TYR A 161 18.48 -11.52 0.68
N ASN A 162 17.27 -11.53 0.11
CA ASN A 162 16.87 -10.59 -0.94
C ASN A 162 15.36 -10.39 -0.91
N GLU A 163 14.94 -9.17 -0.58
CA GLU A 163 13.54 -8.78 -0.55
C GLU A 163 13.17 -7.80 -1.68
N ALA A 164 14.10 -7.53 -2.61
CA ALA A 164 13.91 -6.54 -3.66
C ALA A 164 12.71 -6.86 -4.57
N GLU A 165 12.51 -8.14 -4.90
CA GLU A 165 11.35 -8.58 -5.68
C GLU A 165 10.05 -8.31 -4.93
N ARG A 166 9.97 -8.68 -3.64
CA ARG A 166 8.80 -8.43 -2.80
C ARG A 166 8.51 -6.93 -2.67
N GLY A 167 9.53 -6.11 -2.47
CA GLY A 167 9.40 -4.65 -2.40
C GLY A 167 8.90 -4.04 -3.71
N ALA A 168 9.36 -4.54 -4.86
CA ALA A 168 8.87 -4.11 -6.16
C ALA A 168 7.39 -4.50 -6.37
N LEU A 169 7.00 -5.72 -5.99
CA LEU A 169 5.61 -6.20 -6.08
C LEU A 169 4.67 -5.46 -5.12
N ALA A 170 5.13 -5.13 -3.89
CA ALA A 170 4.38 -4.30 -2.96
C ALA A 170 4.17 -2.88 -3.53
N SER A 171 5.22 -2.29 -4.11
CA SER A 171 5.14 -0.99 -4.79
C SER A 171 4.16 -1.00 -5.97
N GLN A 172 4.05 -2.12 -6.67
CA GLN A 172 3.07 -2.30 -7.74
C GLN A 172 1.63 -2.23 -7.21
N VAL A 173 1.34 -2.84 -6.06
CA VAL A 173 0.03 -2.71 -5.40
C VAL A 173 -0.27 -1.25 -5.06
N CYS A 174 0.74 -0.49 -4.60
CA CYS A 174 0.59 0.95 -4.38
C CYS A 174 0.14 1.69 -5.62
N ASN A 175 0.85 1.44 -6.73
CA ASN A 175 0.58 2.08 -8.01
C ASN A 175 -0.84 1.76 -8.46
N MET A 176 -1.28 0.50 -8.34
CA MET A 176 -2.65 0.11 -8.69
C MET A 176 -3.70 0.90 -7.91
N GLY A 177 -3.55 1.05 -6.59
CA GLY A 177 -4.49 1.82 -5.77
C GLY A 177 -4.52 3.30 -6.12
N ARG A 178 -3.35 3.90 -6.33
CA ARG A 178 -3.21 5.30 -6.77
C ARG A 178 -3.87 5.53 -8.13
N MET A 179 -3.52 4.72 -9.12
CA MET A 179 -4.08 4.78 -10.46
C MET A 179 -5.60 4.63 -10.44
N ALA A 180 -6.13 3.67 -9.67
CA ALA A 180 -7.57 3.46 -9.55
C ALA A 180 -8.27 4.69 -8.96
N ALA A 181 -7.71 5.28 -7.90
CA ALA A 181 -8.31 6.44 -7.24
C ALA A 181 -8.26 7.69 -8.13
N HIS A 182 -7.13 7.92 -8.79
CA HIS A 182 -6.87 9.14 -9.57
C HIS A 182 -7.57 9.15 -10.92
N THR A 183 -7.75 7.99 -11.55
CA THR A 183 -8.43 7.87 -12.85
C THR A 183 -9.92 7.53 -12.73
N GLY A 184 -10.33 7.01 -11.57
CA GLY A 184 -11.68 6.46 -11.34
C GLY A 184 -11.96 5.21 -12.18
N GLN A 185 -10.93 4.50 -12.64
CA GLN A 185 -11.04 3.26 -13.40
C GLN A 185 -10.74 2.05 -12.50
N ARG A 186 -11.24 0.89 -12.90
CA ARG A 186 -10.73 -0.38 -12.39
C ARG A 186 -9.37 -0.63 -13.02
N VAL A 187 -8.39 -0.99 -12.21
CA VAL A 187 -7.01 -1.21 -12.64
C VAL A 187 -6.68 -2.67 -12.43
N MET A 188 -6.42 -3.39 -13.51
CA MET A 188 -5.90 -4.75 -13.44
C MET A 188 -4.40 -4.72 -13.21
N TRP A 189 -3.85 -5.76 -12.57
CA TRP A 189 -2.43 -5.86 -12.30
C TRP A 189 -1.57 -5.67 -13.56
N ASP A 190 -1.89 -6.41 -14.63
CA ASP A 190 -1.16 -6.37 -15.90
C ASP A 190 -1.25 -5.02 -16.61
N ASP A 191 -2.38 -4.33 -16.47
CA ASP A 191 -2.57 -3.00 -17.05
C ASP A 191 -1.69 -1.97 -16.35
N ALA A 192 -1.58 -2.07 -15.02
CA ALA A 192 -0.69 -1.22 -14.24
C ALA A 192 0.79 -1.49 -14.51
N LEU A 193 1.20 -2.75 -14.75
CA LEU A 193 2.58 -3.08 -15.13
C LEU A 193 2.97 -2.54 -16.51
N LYS A 194 2.00 -2.44 -17.43
CA LYS A 194 2.21 -1.94 -18.80
C LYS A 194 1.94 -0.45 -18.94
N ALA A 195 1.57 0.23 -17.85
CA ALA A 195 1.27 1.65 -17.86
C ALA A 195 2.52 2.49 -18.13
N ASP A 196 2.30 3.70 -18.62
CA ASP A 196 3.39 4.68 -18.73
C ASP A 196 3.97 4.95 -17.32
N PRO A 197 5.30 5.10 -17.19
CA PRO A 197 5.92 5.40 -15.90
C PRO A 197 5.33 6.67 -15.26
N LEU A 198 5.11 6.65 -13.95
CA LEU A 198 4.62 7.82 -13.21
C LEU A 198 5.63 8.99 -13.19
N ALA A 199 6.92 8.68 -13.32
CA ALA A 199 8.00 9.66 -13.43
C ALA A 199 8.80 9.41 -14.72
N PRO A 200 8.24 9.75 -15.89
CA PRO A 200 8.96 9.59 -17.14
C PRO A 200 10.15 10.55 -17.15
N GLU A 201 11.24 10.12 -17.79
CA GLU A 201 12.47 10.91 -17.92
C GLU A 201 13.16 11.28 -16.60
N ILE A 202 12.93 10.52 -15.52
CA ILE A 202 13.53 10.77 -14.20
C ILE A 202 15.06 10.82 -14.26
N GLU A 203 15.68 10.09 -15.19
CA GLU A 203 17.12 10.11 -15.45
C GLU A 203 17.64 11.46 -15.96
N LYS A 204 16.76 12.31 -16.51
CA LYS A 204 17.09 13.67 -16.96
C LYS A 204 16.96 14.70 -15.83
N LEU A 205 16.55 14.30 -14.63
CA LEU A 205 16.48 15.18 -13.47
C LEU A 205 17.91 15.48 -12.98
N VAL A 206 18.53 16.52 -13.54
CA VAL A 206 19.92 16.92 -13.21
C VAL A 206 19.94 17.81 -11.96
N GLY A 207 19.95 17.17 -10.79
CA GLY A 207 20.09 17.83 -9.49
C GLY A 207 18.93 18.76 -9.11
N LEU A 208 19.00 19.35 -7.92
CA LEU A 208 18.02 20.33 -7.44
C LEU A 208 18.23 21.75 -8.01
N GLY A 209 19.24 21.92 -8.89
CA GLY A 209 19.65 23.21 -9.46
C GLY A 209 19.27 23.42 -10.94
N GLY A 210 18.50 22.50 -11.53
CA GLY A 210 18.05 22.61 -12.92
C GLY A 210 17.01 23.71 -13.17
N ASP A 211 16.90 24.15 -14.43
CA ASP A 211 16.22 25.40 -14.82
C ASP A 211 14.69 25.43 -14.65
N SER A 212 14.02 24.31 -14.35
CA SER A 212 12.66 24.33 -13.78
C SER A 212 12.16 22.97 -13.29
N ALA A 213 11.27 22.98 -12.30
CA ALA A 213 10.55 21.79 -11.83
C ALA A 213 9.73 21.13 -12.97
N PRO A 214 9.66 19.78 -13.04
CA PRO A 214 8.93 19.06 -14.09
C PRO A 214 7.43 19.38 -14.12
N VAL A 215 6.84 19.57 -12.94
CA VAL A 215 5.45 20.03 -12.78
C VAL A 215 5.48 21.46 -12.24
N LYS A 216 4.67 22.34 -12.82
CA LYS A 216 4.57 23.75 -12.45
C LYS A 216 3.18 24.06 -11.93
N ALA A 217 3.12 24.99 -10.98
CA ALA A 217 1.86 25.60 -10.59
C ALA A 217 1.25 26.40 -11.74
N ASP A 218 -0.09 26.50 -11.75
CA ASP A 218 -0.82 27.41 -12.62
C ASP A 218 -0.70 28.88 -12.17
N ALA A 219 -1.40 29.78 -12.86
CA ALA A 219 -1.38 31.21 -12.56
C ALA A 219 -1.93 31.56 -11.17
N ASP A 220 -2.74 30.68 -10.57
CA ASP A 220 -3.35 30.84 -9.26
C ASP A 220 -2.53 30.13 -8.15
N GLY A 221 -1.42 29.48 -8.52
CA GLY A 221 -0.51 28.81 -7.61
C GLY A 221 -0.90 27.35 -7.29
N PHE A 222 -1.85 26.76 -8.02
CA PHE A 222 -2.27 25.37 -7.83
C PHE A 222 -1.49 24.42 -8.74
N TYR A 223 -1.17 23.25 -8.21
CA TYR A 223 -0.62 22.16 -9.01
C TYR A 223 -1.75 21.32 -9.61
N PRO A 224 -1.51 20.62 -10.75
CA PRO A 224 -2.49 19.72 -11.32
C PRO A 224 -2.94 18.68 -10.30
N THR A 225 -4.25 18.56 -10.13
CA THR A 225 -4.87 17.57 -9.23
C THR A 225 -5.53 16.47 -10.06
N PRO A 226 -5.62 15.23 -9.54
CA PRO A 226 -6.26 14.16 -10.27
C PRO A 226 -7.74 14.45 -10.55
N GLN A 227 -8.21 14.06 -11.73
CA GLN A 227 -9.58 14.30 -12.19
C GLN A 227 -10.29 12.98 -12.54
N PRO A 228 -10.70 12.18 -11.54
CA PRO A 228 -11.28 10.86 -11.77
C PRO A 228 -12.50 10.93 -12.68
N GLY A 229 -12.54 10.06 -13.69
CA GLY A 229 -13.62 10.03 -14.68
C GLY A 229 -13.51 11.05 -15.83
N ILE A 230 -12.67 12.09 -15.70
CA ILE A 230 -12.32 13.02 -16.79
C ILE A 230 -11.00 12.58 -17.42
N THR A 231 -9.93 12.49 -16.63
CA THR A 231 -8.63 11.97 -17.06
C THR A 231 -8.54 10.50 -16.68
N LYS A 232 -8.81 9.62 -17.65
CA LYS A 232 -8.98 8.17 -17.39
C LYS A 232 -7.73 7.33 -17.60
N LYS A 233 -6.69 7.88 -18.22
CA LYS A 233 -5.47 7.14 -18.59
C LYS A 233 -4.24 7.47 -17.73
N ARG A 234 -4.25 8.63 -17.08
CA ARG A 234 -3.15 9.16 -16.26
C ARG A 234 -3.72 10.05 -15.15
N GLU A 235 -2.88 10.45 -14.20
CA GLU A 235 -3.31 11.24 -13.06
C GLU A 235 -3.73 12.67 -13.46
N TYR A 236 -2.95 13.34 -14.30
CA TYR A 236 -3.19 14.72 -14.80
C TYR A 236 -2.54 14.90 -16.17
#